data_AF-M4YN68-F1
#
_entry.id   AF-M4YN68-F1
#
_cell.length_a   1.000
_cell.length_b   1.000
_cell.length_c   1.000
_cell.angle_alpha   90.00
_cell.angle_beta   90.00
_cell.angle_gamma   90.00
#
_symmetry.space_group_name_H-M   'P 1'
#
loop_
_entity.id
_entity.type
_entity.pdbx_description
1 polymer ?
#
loop_
_entity_poly.entity_id
_entity_poly.type
_entity_poly.pdbx_seq_one_letter_code
_entity_poly.pdbx_strand_id
1 'polypeptide(L)'
;MACPYCGSRKIAEEYTVQTYDLRQEFVAINHLQCGKCGAYYSKTIRENPNTGKRRVTISKGSYLTGNPPERSFNRTRPHPIIDRIAGIFRRR
;
A
#
# COMPACT_ATOMS: atom_id res chain seq x y z
N MET A 1 -9.06 3.57 -12.98
CA MET A 1 -9.12 3.97 -11.55
C MET A 1 -8.99 5.49 -11.48
N ALA A 2 -9.72 6.17 -10.60
CA ALA A 2 -9.72 7.64 -10.55
C ALA A 2 -8.86 8.16 -9.39
N CYS A 3 -8.20 9.30 -9.60
CA CYS A 3 -7.46 10.01 -8.56
C CYS A 3 -8.42 10.34 -7.39
N PRO A 4 -8.04 10.01 -6.14
CA PRO A 4 -8.91 10.23 -4.98
C PRO A 4 -9.06 11.71 -4.59
N TYR A 5 -8.34 12.62 -5.27
CA TYR A 5 -8.40 14.06 -5.01
C TYR A 5 -9.29 14.80 -6.02
N CYS A 6 -9.07 14.59 -7.32
CA CYS A 6 -9.77 15.35 -8.37
C CYS A 6 -10.68 14.49 -9.26
N GLY A 7 -10.81 13.19 -8.98
CA GLY A 7 -11.62 12.26 -9.78
C GLY A 7 -11.08 11.95 -11.18
N SER A 8 -9.96 12.56 -11.59
CA SER A 8 -9.36 12.33 -12.90
C SER A 8 -8.78 10.93 -13.03
N ARG A 9 -8.92 10.30 -14.20
CA ARG A 9 -8.26 9.02 -14.52
C ARG A 9 -6.89 9.20 -15.17
N LYS A 10 -6.44 10.45 -15.39
CA LYS A 10 -5.12 10.74 -15.96
C LYS A 10 -4.03 10.38 -14.95
N ILE A 11 -3.11 9.51 -15.36
CA ILE A 11 -1.94 9.10 -14.59
C ILE A 11 -0.72 9.67 -15.32
N ALA A 12 0.11 10.42 -14.61
CA ALA A 12 1.39 10.89 -15.15
C ALA A 12 2.47 9.82 -14.94
N GLU A 13 2.53 9.27 -13.73
CA GLU A 13 3.54 8.29 -13.33
C GLU A 13 2.90 7.19 -12.48
N GLU A 14 3.38 5.95 -12.63
CA GLU A 14 3.07 4.80 -11.78
C GLU A 14 4.34 4.01 -11.51
N TYR A 15 4.64 3.79 -10.22
CA TYR A 15 5.81 3.03 -9.77
C TYR A 15 5.34 1.91 -8.83
N THR A 16 5.74 0.68 -9.09
CA THR A 16 5.58 -0.41 -8.12
C THR A 16 6.65 -0.25 -7.06
N VAL A 17 6.25 -0.10 -5.79
CA VAL A 17 7.22 0.20 -4.74
C VAL A 17 7.42 -0.98 -3.81
N GLN A 18 6.38 -1.77 -3.57
CA GLN A 18 6.49 -2.98 -2.74
C GLN A 18 5.63 -4.09 -3.32
N THR A 19 6.17 -5.30 -3.31
CA THR A 19 5.43 -6.53 -3.58
C THR A 19 5.63 -7.49 -2.43
N TYR A 20 4.55 -8.12 -2.00
CA TYR A 20 4.54 -9.12 -0.95
C TYR A 20 3.89 -10.37 -1.52
N ASP A 21 4.59 -11.49 -1.41
CA ASP A 21 3.99 -12.80 -1.57
C ASP A 21 3.61 -13.31 -0.17
N LEU A 22 2.33 -13.21 0.16
CA LEU A 22 1.78 -13.87 1.33
C LEU A 22 1.26 -15.22 0.87
N ARG A 23 1.44 -16.27 1.68
CA ARG A 23 1.01 -17.67 1.38
C ARG A 23 -0.40 -17.81 0.80
N GLN A 24 -1.28 -16.83 0.98
CA GLN A 24 -2.66 -16.83 0.50
C GLN A 24 -3.05 -15.60 -0.35
N GLU A 25 -2.17 -14.61 -0.51
CA GLU A 25 -2.44 -13.38 -1.27
C GLU A 25 -1.13 -12.76 -1.81
N PHE A 26 -1.10 -12.44 -3.11
CA PHE A 26 -0.12 -11.51 -3.65
C PHE A 26 -0.59 -10.09 -3.40
N VAL A 27 0.28 -9.24 -2.85
CA VAL A 27 -0.02 -7.83 -2.58
C VAL A 27 1.01 -6.97 -3.29
N ALA A 28 0.57 -6.06 -4.16
CA ALA A 28 1.42 -5.04 -4.78
C ALA A 28 0.96 -3.64 -4.35
N ILE A 29 1.90 -2.79 -3.96
CA ILE A 29 1.64 -1.39 -3.63
C ILE A 29 2.35 -0.51 -4.64
N ASN A 30 1.55 0.24 -5.38
CA ASN A 30 2.00 1.16 -6.41
C ASN A 30 1.79 2.61 -5.95
N HIS A 31 2.70 3.47 -6.36
CA HIS A 31 2.63 4.91 -6.21
C HIS A 31 2.23 5.51 -7.53
N LEU A 32 1.27 6.42 -7.50
CA LEU A 32 0.78 7.09 -8.68
C LEU A 32 0.82 8.60 -8.49
N GLN A 33 1.20 9.30 -9.55
CA GLN A 33 0.99 10.73 -9.66
C GLN A 33 -0.19 11.01 -10.59
N CYS A 34 -1.15 11.82 -10.14
CA CYS A 34 -2.24 12.24 -10.99
C CYS A 34 -1.75 13.21 -12.07
N GLY A 35 -1.95 12.88 -13.34
CA GLY A 35 -1.59 13.75 -14.46
C GLY A 35 -2.51 14.96 -14.66
N LYS A 36 -3.53 15.17 -13.82
CA LYS A 36 -4.36 16.39 -13.83
C LYS A 36 -3.97 17.36 -12.71
N CYS A 37 -3.90 16.89 -11.46
CA CYS A 37 -3.67 17.75 -10.31
C CYS A 37 -2.28 17.58 -9.67
N GLY A 38 -1.42 16.70 -10.20
CA GLY A 38 -0.10 16.42 -9.64
C GLY A 38 -0.08 15.68 -8.31
N ALA A 39 -1.26 15.41 -7.71
CA ALA A 39 -1.36 14.77 -6.41
C ALA A 39 -0.84 13.33 -6.47
N TYR A 40 -0.01 12.98 -5.48
CA TYR A 40 0.48 11.63 -5.29
C TYR A 40 -0.48 10.82 -4.43
N TYR A 41 -0.73 9.58 -4.83
CA TYR A 41 -1.60 8.65 -4.14
C TYR A 41 -1.11 7.21 -4.31
N SER A 42 -1.57 6.30 -3.45
CA SER A 42 -1.18 4.89 -3.50
C SER A 42 -2.31 4.01 -3.99
N LYS A 43 -1.96 2.95 -4.72
CA LYS A 43 -2.84 1.90 -5.23
C LYS A 43 -2.33 0.57 -4.71
N THR A 44 -3.17 -0.13 -3.96
CA THR A 44 -2.88 -1.47 -3.46
C THR A 44 -3.67 -2.48 -4.28
N ILE A 45 -2.97 -3.41 -4.92
CA ILE A 45 -3.55 -4.56 -5.60
C ILE A 45 -3.35 -5.76 -4.69
N ARG A 46 -4.43 -6.46 -4.36
CA ARG A 46 -4.41 -7.77 -3.71
C ARG A 46 -4.95 -8.80 -4.67
N GLU A 47 -4.25 -9.90 -4.83
CA GLU A 47 -4.61 -10.99 -5.74
C GLU A 47 -4.57 -12.31 -4.99
N ASN A 48 -5.67 -13.06 -5.07
CA ASN A 48 -5.70 -14.41 -4.53
C ASN A 48 -5.06 -15.36 -5.57
N PRO A 49 -3.94 -16.02 -5.25
CA PRO A 49 -3.20 -16.87 -6.19
C PRO A 49 -4.01 -18.07 -6.66
N ASN A 50 -4.92 -18.59 -5.83
CA ASN A 50 -5.68 -19.81 -6.11
C ASN A 50 -6.90 -19.55 -6.99
N THR A 51 -7.44 -18.32 -6.98
CA THR A 51 -8.67 -17.98 -7.71
C THR A 51 -8.46 -16.92 -8.79
N GLY A 52 -7.29 -16.28 -8.84
CA GLY A 52 -6.99 -15.15 -9.73
C GLY A 52 -7.79 -13.89 -9.46
N LYS A 53 -8.65 -13.87 -8.41
CA LYS A 53 -9.48 -12.72 -8.08
C LYS A 53 -8.61 -11.58 -7.54
N ARG A 54 -8.78 -10.39 -8.11
CA ARG A 54 -8.04 -9.18 -7.74
C ARG A 54 -8.95 -8.14 -7.08
N ARG A 55 -8.48 -7.58 -5.97
CA ARG A 55 -9.09 -6.42 -5.31
C ARG A 55 -8.11 -5.26 -5.36
N VAL A 56 -8.55 -4.13 -5.94
CA VAL A 56 -7.74 -2.92 -6.05
C VAL A 56 -8.31 -1.84 -5.14
N THR A 57 -7.47 -1.25 -4.30
CA THR A 57 -7.83 -0.19 -3.35
C THR A 57 -6.96 1.02 -3.59
N ILE A 58 -7.52 2.22 -3.41
CA ILE A 58 -6.81 3.49 -3.57
C ILE A 58 -6.83 4.20 -2.23
N SER A 59 -5.70 4.79 -1.85
CA SER A 59 -5.61 5.66 -0.69
C SER A 59 -5.05 7.00 -1.09
N LYS A 60 -5.62 8.08 -0.53
CA LYS A 60 -4.99 9.41 -0.56
C LYS A 60 -3.63 9.34 0.10
N GLY A 61 -2.67 10.10 -0.40
CA GLY A 61 -1.29 10.14 0.09
C GLY A 61 -0.43 9.00 -0.43
N SER A 62 0.87 9.23 -0.39
CA SER A 62 1.91 8.37 -0.92
C SER A 62 3.08 8.42 0.05
N TYR A 63 3.45 7.27 0.60
CA TYR A 63 4.58 7.18 1.53
C TYR A 63 5.93 7.63 0.94
N LEU A 64 6.09 7.66 -0.39
CA LEU A 64 7.28 8.19 -1.05
C LEU A 64 7.37 9.72 -0.99
N THR A 65 6.25 10.40 -0.81
CA THR A 65 6.19 11.87 -0.87
C THR A 65 6.19 12.54 0.49
N GLY A 66 6.57 11.83 1.57
CA GLY A 66 6.57 12.35 2.94
C GLY A 66 5.19 12.62 3.55
N ASN A 67 4.13 12.56 2.73
CA ASN A 67 2.72 12.57 3.13
C ASN A 67 2.20 11.13 3.13
N PRO A 68 2.41 10.36 4.22
CA PRO A 68 1.93 8.99 4.29
C PRO A 68 0.42 8.96 4.04
N PRO A 69 -0.10 7.90 3.42
CA PRO A 69 -1.52 7.81 3.18
C PRO A 69 -2.31 8.01 4.48
N GLU A 70 -3.39 8.79 4.42
CA GLU A 70 -4.27 9.08 5.57
C GLU A 70 -4.74 7.74 6.15
N ARG A 71 -4.04 7.30 7.20
CA ARG A 71 -4.23 6.07 7.99
C ARG A 71 -4.93 4.94 7.23
N SER A 72 -4.17 3.98 6.72
CA SER A 72 -4.73 2.64 6.56
C SER A 72 -5.21 2.18 7.95
N PHE A 73 -6.52 1.96 8.10
CA PHE A 73 -7.11 1.27 9.25
C PHE A 73 -6.67 -0.20 9.24
N ASN A 74 -5.37 -0.46 9.34
CA ASN A 74 -4.93 -1.69 9.95
C ASN A 74 -5.03 -1.43 11.46
N ARG A 75 -6.08 -1.99 12.07
CA ARG A 75 -5.92 -2.55 13.41
C ARG A 75 -4.75 -3.53 13.28
N THR A 76 -3.54 -3.05 13.47
CA THR A 76 -2.37 -3.87 13.68
C THR A 76 -2.69 -4.66 14.94
N ARG A 77 -3.28 -5.85 14.78
CA ARG A 77 -3.25 -6.83 15.86
C ARG A 77 -1.78 -6.94 16.23
N PRO A 78 -1.42 -6.90 17.52
CA PRO A 78 -0.02 -6.99 17.95
C PRO A 78 0.61 -8.18 17.24
N HIS A 79 1.64 -7.92 16.43
CA HIS A 79 2.38 -8.96 15.72
C HIS A 79 3.22 -9.69 16.75
N PRO A 80 2.90 -10.96 17.12
CA PRO A 80 3.65 -11.67 18.17
C PRO A 80 5.11 -11.95 17.78
N ILE A 81 5.48 -11.75 16.51
CA ILE A 81 6.84 -11.96 16.01
C ILE A 81 7.74 -10.74 16.25
N ILE A 82 7.19 -9.51 16.16
CA ILE A 82 7.98 -8.29 16.38
C ILE A 82 8.31 -8.13 17.87
N ASP A 83 7.38 -8.47 18.76
CA ASP A 83 7.65 -8.50 20.21
C ASP A 83 8.68 -9.57 20.59
N ARG A 84 8.74 -10.70 19.87
CA ARG A 84 9.76 -11.74 20.08
C ARG A 84 11.15 -11.28 19.64
N ILE A 85 11.26 -10.56 18.52
CA ILE A 85 12.55 -10.05 18.04
C ILE A 85 13.03 -8.88 18.92
N ALA A 86 12.12 -7.97 19.33
CA ALA A 86 12.46 -6.89 20.26
C ALA A 86 12.89 -7.40 21.65
N GLY A 87 12.39 -8.56 22.08
CA GLY A 87 12.83 -9.24 23.31
C GLY A 87 14.20 -9.93 23.21
N ILE A 88 14.64 -10.32 22.01
CA ILE A 88 15.98 -10.92 21.80
C ILE A 88 17.07 -9.85 21.90
N PHE A 89 16.81 -8.64 21.39
CA PHE A 89 17.79 -7.54 21.44
C PHE A 89 17.77 -6.71 22.73
N ARG A 90 16.90 -7.03 23.70
CA ARG A 90 16.84 -6.38 25.03
C ARG A 90 17.45 -7.19 26.18
N ARG A 91 18.25 -8.22 25.91
CA ARG A 91 19.16 -8.80 26.92
C ARG A 91 20.55 -8.17 26.82
N ARG A 92 20.72 -7.04 27.49
CA ARG A 92 21.95 -6.67 28.20
C ARG A 92 21.55 -5.98 29.49
#